data_AF-A0AAD6R2M6-F1
#
_entry.id   AF-A0AAD6R2M6-F1
#
_cell.length_a   1.000
_cell.length_b   1.000
_cell.length_c   1.000
_cell.angle_alpha   90.00
_cell.angle_beta   90.00
_cell.angle_gamma   90.00
#
_symmetry.space_group_name_H-M   'P 1'
#
loop_
_entity.id
_entity.type
_entity.pdbx_description
1 polymer ?
#
loop_
_entity_poly.entity_id
_entity_poly.type
_entity_poly.pdbx_seq_one_letter_code
_entity_poly.pdbx_strand_id
1 'polypeptide(L)'
;MQMQQRVYVPGGGKKRSEEEIAAGMELEVFNQGMWKTELCNKWQETGTCPYGNHCQFAHGIGELRPVIRHPRYKTQACRMVLAGGVCPYGHRCHFRHSLTDQDRLLLGPR
;
A
#
# COMPACT_ATOMS: atom_id res chain seq x y z
N MET A 1 7.78 -19.97 -10.39
CA MET A 1 8.40 -20.35 -9.11
C MET A 1 8.04 -19.28 -8.09
N GLN A 2 7.14 -19.58 -7.16
CA GLN A 2 6.66 -18.63 -6.16
C GLN A 2 7.70 -18.54 -5.05
N MET A 3 8.44 -17.43 -4.96
CA MET A 3 9.46 -17.23 -3.93
C MET A 3 8.74 -16.88 -2.61
N GLN A 4 8.62 -17.87 -1.73
CA GLN A 4 8.14 -17.69 -0.36
C GLN A 4 9.28 -17.09 0.47
N GLN A 5 9.00 -16.00 1.20
CA GLN A 5 9.96 -15.39 2.09
C GLN A 5 9.42 -15.46 3.52
N ARG A 6 10.12 -16.18 4.39
CA ARG A 6 9.82 -16.22 5.83
C ARG A 6 10.35 -14.93 6.43
N VAL A 7 9.46 -14.10 6.97
CA VAL A 7 9.82 -12.81 7.58
C VAL A 7 9.36 -12.83 9.04
N TYR A 8 10.32 -12.71 9.95
CA TYR A 8 10.05 -12.52 11.38
C TYR A 8 9.86 -11.04 11.66
N VAL A 9 8.64 -10.63 12.04
CA VAL A 9 8.34 -9.24 12.41
C VAL A 9 8.23 -9.14 13.92
N PRO A 10 9.28 -8.70 14.63
CA PRO A 10 9.18 -8.45 16.06
C PRO A 10 8.21 -7.28 16.30
N GLY A 11 7.22 -7.49 17.16
CA GLY A 11 6.24 -6.48 17.54
C GLY A 11 6.93 -5.23 18.09
N GLY A 12 6.72 -4.09 17.44
CA GLY A 12 7.42 -2.84 17.76
C GLY A 12 7.18 -2.34 19.21
N GLY A 13 8.28 -2.19 19.95
CA GLY A 13 8.54 -1.08 20.88
C GLY A 13 7.92 -1.11 22.28
N LYS A 14 8.64 -1.69 23.25
CA LYS A 14 8.93 -1.22 24.64
C LYS A 14 9.42 -2.43 25.45
N LYS A 15 10.47 -2.23 26.26
CA LYS A 15 11.19 -3.25 27.07
C LYS A 15 10.24 -4.30 27.65
N ARG A 16 10.35 -5.55 27.20
CA ARG A 16 9.49 -6.66 27.62
C ARG A 16 10.32 -7.94 27.82
N SER A 17 9.88 -8.76 28.77
CA SER A 17 10.56 -9.94 29.28
C SER A 17 10.79 -11.01 28.21
N GLU A 18 11.74 -11.90 28.46
CA GLU A 18 12.16 -12.98 27.54
C GLU A 18 10.99 -13.89 27.09
N GLU A 19 9.93 -14.01 27.89
CA GLU A 19 8.75 -14.84 27.62
C GLU A 19 7.80 -14.23 26.56
N GLU A 20 7.75 -12.90 26.40
CA GLU A 20 6.90 -12.24 25.38
C GLU A 20 7.56 -12.22 23.98
N ILE A 21 8.86 -12.51 23.89
CA ILE A 21 9.62 -12.59 22.63
C ILE A 21 9.21 -13.83 21.83
N ALA A 22 8.69 -14.88 22.49
CA ALA A 22 8.23 -16.11 21.86
C ALA A 22 6.86 -15.99 21.16
N ALA A 23 6.14 -14.87 21.32
CA ALA A 23 4.87 -14.59 20.64
C ALA A 23 5.06 -13.98 19.23
N GLY A 24 6.22 -14.19 18.60
CA GLY A 24 6.41 -13.86 17.20
C GLY A 24 5.53 -14.75 16.33
N MET A 25 4.48 -14.16 15.74
CA MET A 25 3.69 -14.88 14.72
C MET A 25 4.57 -15.11 13.50
N GLU A 26 4.85 -16.38 13.21
CA GLU A 26 5.43 -16.77 11.93
C GLU A 26 4.35 -16.65 10.85
N LEU A 27 4.45 -15.62 10.02
CA LEU A 27 3.56 -15.44 8.87
C LEU A 27 4.30 -15.84 7.60
N GLU A 28 3.73 -16.78 6.85
CA GLU A 28 4.17 -17.04 5.47
C GLU A 28 3.76 -15.85 4.60
N VAL A 29 4.72 -14.95 4.36
CA VAL A 29 4.50 -13.80 3.49
C VAL A 29 4.91 -14.18 2.07
N PHE A 30 3.93 -14.35 1.20
CA PHE A 30 4.17 -14.46 -0.23
C PHE A 30 4.71 -13.13 -0.73
N ASN A 31 5.94 -13.11 -1.26
CA ASN A 31 6.44 -11.95 -1.97
C ASN A 31 5.67 -11.83 -3.30
N GLN A 32 4.51 -11.15 -3.26
CA GLN A 32 3.60 -11.05 -4.40
C GLN A 32 4.21 -10.30 -5.60
N GLY A 33 5.31 -9.58 -5.38
CA GLY A 33 5.95 -8.75 -6.39
C GLY A 33 5.06 -7.59 -6.83
N MET A 34 5.49 -6.88 -7.87
CA MET A 34 4.77 -5.73 -8.44
C MET A 34 4.22 -6.04 -9.84
N TRP A 35 4.16 -7.32 -10.21
CA TRP A 35 3.71 -7.73 -11.53
C TRP A 35 2.20 -7.61 -11.62
N LYS A 36 1.74 -6.80 -12.56
CA LYS A 36 0.33 -6.54 -12.89
C LYS A 36 -0.48 -6.03 -11.68
N THR A 37 0.18 -5.36 -10.74
CA THR A 37 -0.47 -4.84 -9.51
C THR A 37 -1.07 -3.45 -9.70
N GLU A 38 -0.82 -2.81 -10.84
CA GLU A 38 -1.33 -1.49 -11.21
C GLU A 38 -1.70 -1.48 -12.70
N LEU A 39 -2.64 -0.61 -13.09
CA LEU A 39 -3.10 -0.48 -14.46
C LEU A 39 -2.05 0.23 -15.33
N CYS A 40 -1.95 -0.17 -16.60
CA CYS A 40 -1.04 0.42 -17.56
C CYS A 40 -1.62 1.72 -18.11
N ASN A 41 -1.00 2.86 -17.81
CA ASN A 41 -1.45 4.16 -18.31
C ASN A 41 -1.52 4.23 -19.84
N LYS A 42 -0.48 3.77 -20.54
CA LYS A 42 -0.43 3.78 -22.02
C LYS A 42 -1.59 2.99 -22.63
N TRP A 43 -1.83 1.79 -22.10
CA TRP A 43 -2.95 0.98 -22.57
C TRP A 43 -4.31 1.64 -22.29
N GLN A 44 -4.49 2.27 -21.13
CA GLN A 44 -5.72 2.99 -20.81
C GLN A 44 -5.96 4.21 -21.71
N GLU A 45 -4.90 4.93 -22.05
CA GLU A 45 -4.98 6.15 -22.86
C GLU A 45 -5.17 5.86 -24.35
N THR A 46 -4.45 4.88 -24.90
CA THR A 46 -4.36 4.65 -26.35
C THR A 46 -4.90 3.30 -26.81
N GLY A 47 -5.32 2.43 -25.88
CA GLY A 47 -5.70 1.04 -26.16
C GLY A 47 -4.53 0.16 -26.62
N THR A 48 -3.29 0.68 -26.59
CA THR A 48 -2.10 0.01 -27.11
C THR A 48 -0.92 0.23 -26.16
N CYS A 49 -0.06 -0.78 -26.03
CA CYS A 49 1.10 -0.72 -25.15
C CYS A 49 2.33 -1.25 -25.89
N PRO A 50 3.45 -0.50 -25.93
CA PRO A 50 4.66 -0.92 -26.65
C PRO A 50 5.30 -2.18 -26.07
N TYR A 51 4.98 -2.52 -24.81
CA TYR A 51 5.49 -3.70 -24.13
C TYR A 51 4.64 -4.96 -24.40
N GLY A 52 3.47 -4.83 -25.04
CA GLY A 52 2.55 -5.92 -25.29
C GLY A 52 2.30 -6.78 -24.05
N ASN A 53 2.31 -8.10 -24.22
CA ASN A 53 2.04 -9.06 -23.14
C ASN A 53 3.12 -9.07 -22.03
N HIS A 54 4.29 -8.49 -22.30
CA HIS A 54 5.39 -8.37 -21.33
C HIS A 54 5.28 -7.09 -20.48
N CYS A 55 4.22 -6.30 -20.63
CA CYS A 55 4.00 -5.14 -19.78
C CYS A 55 3.87 -5.57 -18.31
N GLN A 56 4.68 -4.97 -17.43
CA GLN A 56 4.60 -5.20 -15.98
C GLN A 56 3.29 -4.67 -15.38
N PHE A 57 2.54 -3.84 -16.09
CA PHE A 57 1.28 -3.26 -15.67
C PHE A 57 0.10 -3.97 -16.35
N ALA A 58 -1.05 -3.98 -15.70
CA ALA A 58 -2.27 -4.62 -16.17
C ALA A 58 -2.93 -3.81 -17.29
N HIS A 59 -3.27 -4.46 -18.41
CA HIS A 59 -4.02 -3.85 -19.51
C HIS A 59 -5.54 -3.80 -19.26
N GLY A 60 -5.98 -4.21 -18.08
CA GLY A 60 -7.37 -4.11 -17.67
C GLY A 60 -7.59 -4.75 -16.32
N ILE A 61 -8.82 -4.67 -15.82
CA ILE A 61 -9.20 -5.22 -14.52
C ILE A 61 -8.98 -6.74 -14.49
N GLY A 62 -9.18 -7.44 -15.62
CA GLY A 62 -8.94 -8.88 -15.73
C GLY A 62 -7.47 -9.31 -15.56
N GLU A 63 -6.51 -8.43 -15.87
CA GLU A 63 -5.09 -8.68 -15.62
C GLU A 63 -4.63 -8.16 -14.25
N LEU A 64 -5.41 -7.30 -13.60
CA LEU A 64 -5.02 -6.59 -12.39
C LEU A 64 -4.99 -7.55 -11.19
N ARG A 65 -3.83 -7.68 -10.57
CA ARG A 65 -3.61 -8.56 -9.43
C ARG A 65 -3.83 -7.82 -8.11
N PRO A 66 -4.47 -8.47 -7.12
CA PRO A 66 -4.59 -7.89 -5.79
C PRO A 66 -3.21 -7.78 -5.14
N VAL A 67 -3.05 -6.76 -4.29
CA VAL A 67 -1.81 -6.51 -3.54
C VAL A 67 -2.10 -6.70 -2.06
N ILE A 68 -1.37 -7.62 -1.42
CA ILE A 68 -1.33 -7.70 0.03
C ILE A 68 -0.59 -6.46 0.53
N ARG A 69 -1.33 -5.61 1.25
CA ARG A 69 -0.80 -4.42 1.91
C ARG A 69 -0.64 -4.71 3.40
N HIS A 70 0.31 -4.03 4.02
CA HIS A 70 0.42 -4.06 5.48
C HIS A 70 -0.89 -3.59 6.13
N PRO A 71 -1.34 -4.17 7.26
CA PRO A 71 -2.60 -3.79 7.92
C PRO A 71 -2.74 -2.29 8.26
N ARG A 72 -1.62 -1.57 8.34
CA ARG A 72 -1.59 -0.10 8.57
C ARG A 72 -1.67 0.74 7.29
N TYR A 73 -1.83 0.14 6.12
CA TYR A 73 -1.98 0.88 4.87
C TYR A 73 -3.27 1.69 4.88
N LYS A 74 -3.17 2.99 4.58
CA LYS A 74 -4.31 3.92 4.54
C LYS A 74 -5.19 3.88 5.80
N THR A 75 -4.60 3.67 6.98
CA THR A 75 -5.34 3.82 8.25
C THR A 75 -5.36 5.27 8.74
N GLN A 76 -4.25 6.00 8.58
CA GLN A 76 -4.13 7.41 8.96
C GLN A 76 -4.35 8.36 7.77
N ALA A 77 -4.87 9.55 8.04
CA ALA A 77 -5.02 10.62 7.06
C ALA A 77 -3.65 11.17 6.63
N CYS A 78 -3.51 11.54 5.35
CA CYS A 78 -2.31 12.13 4.82
C CYS A 78 -2.14 13.53 5.39
N ARG A 79 -1.00 13.80 6.04
CA ARG A 79 -0.74 15.09 6.69
C ARG A 79 -0.77 16.27 5.72
N MET A 80 -0.34 16.07 4.47
CA MET A 80 -0.38 17.11 3.42
C MET A 80 -1.82 17.46 3.04
N VAL A 81 -2.65 16.44 2.80
CA VAL A 81 -4.07 16.63 2.47
C VAL A 81 -4.82 17.20 3.67
N LEU A 82 -4.51 16.73 4.87
CA LEU A 82 -5.06 17.25 6.11
C LEU A 82 -4.74 18.75 6.24
N ALA A 83 -3.51 19.18 5.97
CA ALA A 83 -3.11 20.59 5.97
C ALA A 83 -3.73 21.44 4.83
N GLY A 84 -4.57 20.86 3.96
CA GLY A 84 -5.21 21.52 2.83
C GLY A 84 -4.36 21.59 1.56
N GLY A 85 -3.22 20.89 1.51
CA GLY A 85 -2.32 20.86 0.37
C GLY A 85 -2.54 19.66 -0.56
N VAL A 86 -2.02 19.77 -1.79
CA VAL A 86 -1.95 18.65 -2.74
C VAL A 86 -0.80 17.72 -2.34
N CYS A 87 -1.09 16.43 -2.22
CA CYS A 87 -0.07 15.43 -1.92
C CYS A 87 0.67 15.00 -3.21
N PRO A 88 2.00 15.14 -3.30
CA PRO A 88 2.77 14.81 -4.50
C PRO A 88 2.74 13.32 -4.84
N TYR A 89 2.43 12.46 -3.87
CA TYR A 89 2.33 11.02 -4.06
C TYR A 89 0.99 10.58 -4.66
N GLY A 90 -0.02 11.47 -4.74
CA GLY A 90 -1.32 11.16 -5.33
C GLY A 90 -1.94 9.87 -4.79
N HIS A 91 -2.46 9.03 -5.69
CA HIS A 91 -3.08 7.75 -5.33
C HIS A 91 -2.09 6.70 -4.77
N ARG A 92 -0.77 6.89 -4.99
CA ARG A 92 0.31 6.04 -4.46
C ARG A 92 0.62 6.34 -3.00
N CYS A 93 0.08 7.42 -2.43
CA CYS A 93 0.25 7.72 -1.02
C CYS A 93 -0.22 6.56 -0.14
N HIS A 94 0.58 6.22 0.87
CA HIS A 94 0.24 5.18 1.85
C HIS A 94 -0.75 5.64 2.92
N PHE A 95 -1.08 6.93 2.94
CA PHE A 95 -2.05 7.54 3.84
C PHE A 95 -3.35 7.88 3.09
N ARG A 96 -4.45 8.04 3.83
CA ARG A 96 -5.76 8.39 3.24
C ARG A 96 -5.76 9.81 2.72
N HIS A 97 -6.30 10.00 1.52
CA HIS A 97 -6.67 11.33 1.00
C HIS A 97 -8.17 11.61 1.17
N SER A 98 -8.96 10.62 1.58
CA SER A 98 -10.33 10.80 2.06
C SER A 98 -10.31 11.25 3.52
N LEU A 99 -10.52 12.55 3.74
CA LEU A 99 -10.67 13.11 5.08
C LEU A 99 -12.08 12.84 5.60
N THR A 100 -12.17 12.32 6.83
CA THR A 100 -13.43 12.20 7.58
C THR A 100 -13.79 13.53 8.23
N ASP A 101 -15.02 13.67 8.73
CA ASP A 101 -15.41 14.88 9.48
C ASP A 101 -14.56 15.04 10.75
N GLN A 102 -14.17 13.95 11.39
CA GLN A 102 -13.22 13.97 12.52
C GLN A 102 -11.85 14.51 12.10
N ASP A 103 -11.33 14.09 10.94
CA ASP A 103 -10.07 14.62 10.40
C ASP A 103 -10.19 16.14 10.14
N ARG A 104 -11.36 16.62 9.68
CA ARG A 104 -11.60 18.05 9.42
C ARG A 104 -11.70 18.89 10.70
N LEU A 105 -12.23 18.33 11.78
CA LEU A 105 -12.29 19.03 13.08
C LEU A 105 -10.90 19.30 13.66
N LEU A 106 -9.90 18.45 13.33
CA LEU A 106 -8.51 18.67 13.73
C LEU A 106 -7.85 19.88 13.06
N LEU A 107 -8.46 20.44 12.01
CA LEU A 107 -7.88 21.60 11.33
C LEU A 107 -8.03 22.90 12.11
N GLY A 108 -8.98 22.98 13.05
CA GLY A 108 -9.27 24.18 13.83
C GLY A 108 -9.61 25.42 12.98
N PRO A 109 -10.36 26.41 13.52
CA PRO A 109 -10.36 27.74 12.92
C PRO A 109 -8.97 28.35 13.12
N ARG A 110 -8.35 28.80 12.02
CA ARG A 110 -7.10 29.58 12.07
C ARG A 110 -7.37 31.00 12.53
#